data_AF-A0A6A6HXP3-F1
#
_entry.id   AF-A0A6A6HXP3-F1
#
_cell.length_a   1.000
_cell.length_b   1.000
_cell.length_c   1.000
_cell.angle_alpha   90.00
_cell.angle_beta   90.00
_cell.angle_gamma   90.00
#
_symmetry.space_group_name_H-M   'P 1'
#
loop_
_entity.id
_entity.type
_entity.pdbx_description
1 polymer ?
#
loop_
_entity_poly.entity_id
_entity_poly.type
_entity_poly.pdbx_seq_one_letter_code
_entity_poly.pdbx_strand_id
1 'polypeptide(L)'
;MNVGIEAEMLIWCWLFEVVRQVHASKHLQRCMQKDFLARTPMSTPLQPVLIIYSHGRNPPLHPPPHLRYDLRNIPNPPKELRAVSDGRSKRIREHLLSEPKFVQRLEAVERDILRTMEAKIAEHAAQLIGSELEECTSVDVAKEEEEGHEDESRALGAEQENEELSEASSSDHEVILRVGCNCALGHHRSVAFVEELSRRSWPKEWQVLVVHRDLEKKRAGGARKMQKASFREKRRNMWEE
;
A
#
# COMPACT_ATOMS: atom_id res chain seq x y z
N MET A 1 32.27 -67.89 -2.43
CA MET A 1 31.64 -66.70 -3.06
C MET A 1 30.18 -66.70 -2.66
N ASN A 2 29.78 -65.84 -1.71
CA ASN A 2 28.41 -65.36 -1.43
C ASN A 2 28.41 -64.71 -0.04
N VAL A 3 28.95 -63.50 0.05
CA VAL A 3 28.98 -62.72 1.31
C VAL A 3 28.39 -61.31 1.11
N GLY A 4 27.68 -61.08 0.01
CA GLY A 4 27.29 -59.74 -0.44
C GLY A 4 25.80 -59.40 -0.39
N ILE A 5 24.92 -60.31 0.06
CA ILE A 5 23.45 -60.11 -0.07
C ILE A 5 22.79 -59.71 1.27
N GLU A 6 23.41 -59.97 2.41
CA GLU A 6 22.75 -59.72 3.71
C GLU A 6 22.76 -58.25 4.16
N ALA A 7 23.69 -57.43 3.66
CA ALA A 7 23.80 -56.03 4.06
C ALA A 7 22.72 -55.12 3.43
N GLU A 8 22.25 -55.42 2.22
CA GLU A 8 21.22 -54.60 1.56
C GLU A 8 19.86 -54.79 2.24
N MET A 9 19.52 -56.00 2.68
CA MET A 9 18.21 -56.28 3.27
C MET A 9 18.01 -55.54 4.62
N LEU A 10 19.08 -55.33 5.39
CA LEU A 10 19.02 -54.59 6.65
C LEU A 10 18.80 -53.07 6.44
N ILE A 11 19.34 -52.50 5.37
CA ILE A 11 19.14 -51.07 5.04
C ILE A 11 17.69 -50.83 4.61
N TRP A 12 17.11 -51.73 3.81
CA TRP A 12 15.71 -51.62 3.41
C TRP A 12 14.75 -51.83 4.58
N CYS A 13 15.04 -52.76 5.51
CA CYS A 13 14.23 -52.93 6.73
C CYS A 13 14.26 -51.69 7.63
N TRP A 14 15.42 -51.04 7.79
CA TRP A 14 15.52 -49.82 8.61
C TRP A 14 14.81 -48.62 7.98
N LEU A 15 14.93 -48.43 6.66
CA LEU A 15 14.18 -47.41 5.93
C LEU A 15 12.66 -47.64 6.00
N PHE A 16 12.21 -48.89 5.95
CA PHE A 16 10.78 -49.20 6.03
C PHE A 16 10.21 -48.93 7.43
N GLU A 17 10.92 -49.26 8.50
CA GLU A 17 10.48 -48.97 9.88
C GLU A 17 10.47 -47.45 10.16
N VAL A 18 11.46 -46.69 9.68
CA VAL A 18 11.49 -45.21 9.81
C VAL A 18 10.31 -44.56 9.07
N VAL A 19 9.98 -45.02 7.86
CA VAL A 19 8.81 -44.52 7.10
C VAL A 19 7.50 -44.88 7.82
N ARG A 20 7.42 -46.08 8.43
CA ARG A 20 6.26 -46.51 9.21
C ARG A 20 6.06 -45.66 10.48
N GLN A 21 7.15 -45.30 11.16
CA GLN A 21 7.13 -44.46 12.36
C GLN A 21 6.66 -43.02 12.05
N VAL A 22 7.06 -42.45 10.90
CA VAL A 22 6.61 -41.11 10.45
C VAL A 22 5.13 -41.09 10.06
N HIS A 23 4.56 -42.22 9.62
CA HIS A 23 3.15 -42.28 9.22
C HIS A 23 2.19 -42.42 10.42
N ALA A 24 2.57 -43.15 11.47
CA ALA A 24 1.75 -43.34 12.66
C ALA A 24 1.56 -42.05 13.48
N SER A 25 2.56 -41.16 13.51
CA SER A 25 2.48 -39.88 14.22
C SER A 25 1.58 -38.84 13.53
N LYS A 26 1.34 -38.97 12.22
CA LYS A 26 0.49 -38.03 11.46
C LYS A 26 -1.00 -38.28 11.64
N HIS A 27 -1.40 -39.47 12.11
CA HIS A 27 -2.81 -39.84 12.22
C HIS A 27 -3.43 -39.37 13.55
N LEU A 28 -2.69 -39.39 14.66
CA LEU A 28 -3.19 -38.92 15.96
C LEU A 28 -3.28 -37.38 16.02
N GLN A 29 -2.34 -36.68 15.38
CA GLN A 29 -2.35 -35.22 15.29
C GLN A 29 -3.49 -34.68 14.41
N ARG A 30 -4.02 -35.51 13.49
CA ARG A 30 -5.13 -35.16 12.59
C ARG A 30 -6.51 -35.30 13.23
N CYS A 31 -6.63 -35.99 14.37
CA CYS A 31 -7.89 -36.13 15.10
C CYS A 31 -8.11 -35.02 16.13
N MET A 32 -7.07 -34.46 16.74
CA MET A 32 -7.24 -33.38 17.73
C MET A 32 -7.44 -31.98 17.12
N GLN A 33 -7.22 -31.80 15.82
CA GLN A 33 -7.43 -30.51 15.14
C GLN A 33 -8.78 -30.37 14.43
N LYS A 34 -9.56 -31.44 14.30
CA LYS A 34 -10.84 -31.39 13.56
C LYS A 34 -11.99 -30.80 14.37
N ASP A 35 -11.93 -30.86 15.69
CA ASP A 35 -13.06 -30.42 16.52
C ASP A 35 -12.90 -29.00 17.10
N PHE A 36 -11.73 -28.37 16.94
CA PHE A 36 -11.52 -26.98 17.36
C PHE A 36 -11.95 -25.93 16.30
N LEU A 37 -12.19 -26.34 15.05
CA LEU A 37 -12.59 -25.44 13.97
C LEU A 37 -14.11 -25.20 13.87
N ALA A 38 -14.92 -25.75 14.78
CA ALA A 38 -16.36 -25.83 14.59
C ALA A 38 -17.19 -24.76 15.32
N ARG A 39 -16.60 -23.80 16.05
CA ARG A 39 -17.43 -22.84 16.84
C ARG A 39 -16.81 -21.50 17.21
N THR A 40 -15.87 -20.98 16.43
CA THR A 40 -15.54 -19.54 16.53
C THR A 40 -16.53 -18.75 15.68
N PRO A 41 -17.14 -17.66 16.20
CA PRO A 41 -17.89 -16.73 15.36
C PRO A 41 -17.00 -16.29 14.20
N MET A 42 -17.57 -16.12 13.01
CA MET A 42 -16.86 -15.77 11.79
C MET A 42 -16.15 -14.43 11.96
N SER A 43 -14.93 -14.44 12.49
CA SER A 43 -14.03 -13.30 12.52
C SER A 43 -13.85 -12.85 11.07
N THR A 44 -14.31 -11.62 10.79
CA THR A 44 -14.21 -11.04 9.46
C THR A 44 -12.74 -11.05 9.05
N PRO A 45 -12.36 -11.70 7.93
CA PRO A 45 -10.95 -11.75 7.55
C PRO A 45 -10.46 -10.32 7.30
N LEU A 46 -9.25 -10.01 7.81
CA LEU A 46 -8.58 -8.74 7.53
C LEU A 46 -8.54 -8.53 6.01
N GLN A 47 -8.95 -7.34 5.57
CA GLN A 47 -8.96 -6.98 4.15
C GLN A 47 -7.85 -5.94 3.91
N PRO A 48 -6.66 -6.34 3.40
CA PRO A 48 -5.57 -5.40 3.17
C PRO A 48 -5.86 -4.54 1.94
N VAL A 49 -5.64 -3.23 2.07
CA VAL A 49 -5.87 -2.26 1.00
C VAL A 49 -4.57 -1.56 0.62
N LEU A 50 -4.11 -1.80 -0.60
CA LEU A 50 -2.93 -1.19 -1.20
C LEU A 50 -3.35 0.02 -2.04
N ILE A 51 -3.01 1.22 -1.59
CA ILE A 51 -3.31 2.46 -2.32
C ILE A 51 -2.02 3.02 -2.92
N ILE A 52 -1.96 3.07 -4.25
CA ILE A 52 -0.79 3.52 -5.01
C ILE A 52 -1.08 4.88 -5.65
N TYR A 53 -0.36 5.90 -5.19
CA TYR A 53 -0.48 7.27 -5.66
C TYR A 53 0.61 7.62 -6.66
N SER A 54 0.23 8.23 -7.78
CA SER A 54 1.17 8.97 -8.61
C SER A 54 1.01 10.48 -8.39
N HIS A 55 2.11 11.20 -8.17
CA HIS A 55 2.05 12.64 -7.93
C HIS A 55 3.31 13.42 -8.37
N GLY A 56 3.18 14.73 -8.46
CA GLY A 56 4.26 15.69 -8.62
C GLY A 56 4.91 16.03 -7.27
N ARG A 57 6.08 16.66 -7.31
CA ARG A 57 6.86 16.99 -6.11
C ARG A 57 6.09 17.84 -5.09
N ASN A 58 5.31 18.81 -5.58
CA ASN A 58 4.59 19.77 -4.76
C ASN A 58 3.12 19.85 -5.18
N PRO A 59 2.16 20.00 -4.23
CA PRO A 59 2.35 19.88 -2.77
C PRO A 59 2.68 18.43 -2.35
N PRO A 60 3.06 18.14 -1.10
CA PRO A 60 3.11 16.77 -0.60
C PRO A 60 1.71 16.13 -0.56
N LEU A 61 1.64 14.80 -0.40
CA LEU A 61 0.37 14.09 -0.20
C LEU A 61 -0.08 14.21 1.26
N HIS A 62 -1.39 14.39 1.44
CA HIS A 62 -2.07 14.36 2.72
C HIS A 62 -3.21 13.33 2.62
N PRO A 63 -3.23 12.27 3.45
CA PRO A 63 -2.18 11.89 4.41
C PRO A 63 -0.85 11.50 3.74
N PRO A 64 0.27 11.54 4.47
CA PRO A 64 1.56 11.10 3.96
C PRO A 64 1.53 9.59 3.62
N PRO A 65 2.12 9.15 2.49
CA PRO A 65 2.24 7.73 2.20
C PRO A 65 3.30 7.08 3.09
N HIS A 66 3.12 5.79 3.39
CA HIS A 66 4.05 5.00 4.19
C HIS A 66 5.35 4.71 3.42
N LEU A 67 5.24 4.46 2.10
CA LEU A 67 6.38 4.26 1.20
C LEU A 67 6.44 5.40 0.18
N ARG A 68 7.64 5.93 -0.10
CA ARG A 68 7.86 7.06 -1.01
C ARG A 68 8.97 6.76 -2.01
N TYR A 69 8.69 6.95 -3.30
CA TYR A 69 9.63 6.64 -4.37
C TYR A 69 9.78 7.79 -5.36
N ASP A 70 10.99 8.36 -5.41
CA ASP A 70 11.36 9.39 -6.36
C ASP A 70 11.84 8.79 -7.69
N LEU A 71 11.09 9.08 -8.75
CA LEU A 71 11.31 8.57 -10.10
C LEU A 71 12.00 9.61 -10.99
N ARG A 72 12.53 10.71 -10.43
CA ARG A 72 13.25 11.73 -11.21
C ARG A 72 14.59 11.23 -11.77
N ASN A 73 15.18 10.21 -11.15
CA ASN A 73 16.43 9.59 -11.60
C ASN A 73 16.24 8.62 -12.78
N ILE A 74 15.00 8.30 -13.14
CA ILE A 74 14.68 7.49 -14.32
C ILE A 74 14.73 8.37 -15.58
N PRO A 75 15.28 7.87 -16.70
CA PRO A 75 15.27 8.56 -17.99
C PRO A 75 13.90 9.15 -18.33
N ASN A 76 13.91 10.36 -18.88
CA ASN A 76 12.69 11.07 -19.23
C ASN A 76 12.23 10.61 -20.63
N PRO A 77 10.94 10.28 -20.84
CA PRO A 77 10.47 9.91 -22.17
C PRO A 77 10.69 11.03 -23.21
N PRO A 78 10.78 10.68 -24.51
CA PRO A 78 10.92 11.61 -25.62
C PRO A 78 9.94 12.77 -25.55
N LYS A 79 10.39 13.96 -26.01
CA LYS A 79 9.62 15.19 -25.90
C LYS A 79 8.32 15.12 -26.69
N GLU A 80 8.35 14.47 -27.84
CA GLU A 80 7.26 14.26 -28.77
C GLU A 80 6.15 13.46 -28.07
N LEU A 81 6.50 12.36 -27.40
CA LEU A 81 5.56 11.55 -26.63
C LEU A 81 4.97 12.32 -25.44
N ARG A 82 5.80 13.08 -24.72
CA ARG A 82 5.35 13.88 -23.57
C ARG A 82 4.40 15.01 -23.94
N ALA A 83 4.46 15.51 -25.16
CA ALA A 83 3.61 16.59 -25.65
C ALA A 83 2.18 16.12 -25.91
N VAL A 84 2.03 14.90 -26.43
CA VAL A 84 0.74 14.35 -26.89
C VAL A 84 0.08 13.46 -25.84
N SER A 85 0.86 12.82 -24.97
CA SER A 85 0.34 11.79 -24.08
C SER A 85 0.84 11.91 -22.63
N ASP A 86 0.11 11.27 -21.72
CA ASP A 86 0.46 11.11 -20.31
C ASP A 86 0.88 9.66 -20.01
N GLY A 87 1.28 9.38 -18.77
CA GLY A 87 1.76 8.06 -18.36
C GLY A 87 0.74 6.92 -18.47
N ARG A 88 -0.55 7.19 -18.70
CA ARG A 88 -1.57 6.16 -18.97
C ARG A 88 -1.55 5.68 -20.42
N SER A 89 -0.81 6.35 -21.30
CA SER A 89 -0.68 5.92 -22.69
C SER A 89 0.25 4.72 -22.83
N LYS A 90 -0.18 3.72 -23.60
CA LYS A 90 0.62 2.51 -23.92
C LYS A 90 2.01 2.88 -24.46
N ARG A 91 2.09 3.86 -25.36
CA ARG A 91 3.36 4.33 -25.97
C ARG A 91 4.39 4.82 -24.94
N ILE A 92 3.96 5.60 -23.93
CA ILE A 92 4.88 6.07 -22.88
C ILE A 92 5.32 4.92 -21.98
N ARG A 93 4.41 4.00 -21.65
CA ARG A 93 4.74 2.85 -20.80
C ARG A 93 5.70 1.88 -21.49
N GLU A 94 5.48 1.54 -22.75
CA GLU A 94 6.39 0.69 -23.54
C GLU A 94 7.78 1.30 -23.65
N HIS A 95 7.87 2.60 -23.91
CA HIS A 95 9.16 3.29 -23.92
C HIS A 95 9.86 3.21 -22.55
N LEU A 96 9.14 3.47 -21.45
CA LEU A 96 9.72 3.37 -20.11
C LEU A 96 10.10 1.93 -19.74
N LEU A 97 9.33 0.94 -20.17
CA LEU A 97 9.65 -0.49 -19.97
C LEU A 97 10.89 -0.94 -20.74
N SER A 98 11.24 -0.26 -21.84
CA SER A 98 12.51 -0.52 -22.56
C SER A 98 13.74 -0.07 -21.77
N GLU A 99 13.57 0.79 -20.75
CA GLU A 99 14.66 1.27 -19.91
C GLU A 99 14.94 0.31 -18.74
N PRO A 100 16.12 -0.33 -18.65
CA PRO A 100 16.42 -1.30 -17.60
C PRO A 100 16.28 -0.74 -16.18
N LYS A 101 16.64 0.54 -15.99
CA LYS A 101 16.52 1.23 -14.69
C LYS A 101 15.06 1.34 -14.23
N PHE A 102 14.11 1.45 -15.16
CA PHE A 102 12.69 1.53 -14.81
C PHE A 102 12.18 0.17 -14.35
N VAL A 103 12.51 -0.90 -15.07
CA VAL A 103 12.11 -2.28 -14.73
C VAL A 103 12.71 -2.71 -13.39
N GLN A 104 14.01 -2.49 -13.19
CA GLN A 104 14.68 -2.79 -11.92
C GLN A 104 14.04 -2.04 -10.74
N ARG A 105 13.62 -0.78 -10.97
CA ARG A 105 12.95 0.01 -9.94
C ARG A 105 11.55 -0.53 -9.65
N LEU A 106 10.79 -0.95 -10.67
CA LEU A 106 9.48 -1.59 -10.49
C LEU A 106 9.59 -2.84 -9.61
N GLU A 107 10.53 -3.74 -9.93
CA GLU A 107 10.72 -4.98 -9.18
C GLU A 107 11.19 -4.74 -7.74
N ALA A 108 12.06 -3.75 -7.53
CA ALA A 108 12.49 -3.38 -6.18
C ALA A 108 11.31 -2.88 -5.34
N VAL A 109 10.51 -1.96 -5.90
CA VAL A 109 9.32 -1.41 -5.23
C VAL A 109 8.28 -2.49 -4.96
N GLU A 110 8.07 -3.42 -5.90
CA GLU A 110 7.17 -4.55 -5.72
C GLU A 110 7.53 -5.39 -4.49
N ARG A 111 8.81 -5.77 -4.36
CA ARG A 111 9.30 -6.51 -3.18
C ARG A 111 9.15 -5.72 -1.88
N ASP A 112 9.44 -4.43 -1.92
CA ASP A 112 9.34 -3.56 -0.73
C ASP A 112 7.87 -3.45 -0.27
N ILE A 113 6.92 -3.34 -1.20
CA ILE A 113 5.47 -3.32 -0.91
C ILE A 113 5.04 -4.65 -0.28
N LEU A 114 5.45 -5.78 -0.88
CA LEU A 114 5.08 -7.10 -0.36
C LEU A 114 5.51 -7.27 1.09
N ARG A 115 6.80 -7.03 1.37
CA ARG A 115 7.37 -7.10 2.71
C ARG A 115 6.67 -6.16 3.70
N THR A 116 6.41 -4.92 3.28
CA THR A 116 5.82 -3.92 4.17
C THR A 116 4.37 -4.25 4.50
N MET A 117 3.59 -4.74 3.53
CA MET A 117 2.20 -5.13 3.77
C MET A 117 2.11 -6.33 4.69
N GLU A 118 2.94 -7.36 4.46
CA GLU A 118 3.02 -8.54 5.34
C GLU A 118 3.30 -8.15 6.79
N ALA A 119 4.27 -7.25 7.01
CA ALA A 119 4.59 -6.76 8.35
C ALA A 119 3.40 -6.03 9.01
N LYS A 120 2.67 -5.19 8.24
CA LYS A 120 1.49 -4.48 8.76
C LYS A 120 0.32 -5.41 9.06
N ILE A 121 0.10 -6.43 8.23
CA ILE A 121 -0.93 -7.46 8.48
C ILE A 121 -0.59 -8.21 9.78
N ALA A 122 0.67 -8.60 9.97
CA ALA A 122 1.11 -9.30 11.18
C ALA A 122 0.98 -8.42 12.44
N GLU A 123 1.36 -7.15 12.37
CA GLU A 123 1.22 -6.19 13.47
C GLU A 123 -0.25 -5.99 13.86
N HIS A 124 -1.12 -5.78 12.88
CA HIS A 124 -2.55 -5.60 13.12
C HIS A 124 -3.21 -6.87 13.68
N ALA A 125 -2.82 -8.05 13.19
CA ALA A 125 -3.30 -9.32 13.73
C ALA A 125 -2.89 -9.51 15.20
N ALA A 126 -1.67 -9.12 15.58
CA ALA A 126 -1.21 -9.18 16.96
C ALA A 126 -1.96 -8.20 17.89
N GLN A 127 -2.29 -7.00 17.40
CA GLN A 127 -3.06 -6.01 18.16
C GLN A 127 -4.47 -6.50 18.48
N LEU A 128 -5.17 -7.12 17.52
CA LEU A 128 -6.51 -7.69 17.74
C LEU A 128 -6.51 -8.79 18.81
N ILE A 129 -5.49 -9.64 18.83
CA ILE A 129 -5.37 -10.69 19.85
C ILE A 129 -5.10 -10.08 21.24
N GLY A 130 -4.36 -8.97 21.30
CA GLY A 130 -4.04 -8.28 22.54
C GLY A 130 -5.26 -7.60 23.19
N SER A 131 -6.10 -6.93 22.39
CA SER A 131 -7.27 -6.19 22.90
C SER A 131 -8.35 -7.09 23.51
N GLU A 132 -8.53 -8.30 22.97
CA GLU A 132 -9.54 -9.26 23.48
C GLU A 132 -9.23 -9.76 24.90
N LEU A 133 -7.97 -9.69 25.35
CA LEU A 133 -7.57 -10.20 26.67
C LEU A 133 -7.87 -9.20 27.80
N GLU A 134 -7.81 -7.89 27.55
CA GLU A 134 -7.98 -6.87 28.60
C GLU A 134 -9.46 -6.60 28.93
N GLU A 135 -10.37 -6.77 27.96
CA GLU A 135 -11.81 -6.48 28.12
C GLU A 135 -12.53 -7.45 29.08
N CYS A 136 -11.92 -8.59 29.45
CA CYS A 136 -12.51 -9.55 30.41
C CYS A 136 -12.11 -9.33 31.88
N THR A 137 -11.28 -8.32 32.20
CA THR A 137 -10.77 -8.11 33.57
C THR A 137 -11.33 -6.89 34.30
N SER A 138 -12.19 -6.08 33.69
CA SER A 138 -12.89 -4.99 34.38
C SER A 138 -14.17 -5.50 35.07
N VAL A 139 -14.01 -6.26 36.15
CA VAL A 139 -15.07 -6.49 37.14
C VAL A 139 -14.99 -5.37 38.18
N ASP A 140 -16.02 -4.53 38.15
CA ASP A 140 -16.56 -3.64 39.19
C ASP A 140 -15.76 -3.51 40.50
N VAL A 141 -14.87 -2.51 40.56
CA VAL A 141 -14.50 -1.89 41.85
C VAL A 141 -15.12 -0.50 41.87
N ALA A 142 -16.37 -0.46 42.38
CA ALA A 142 -17.06 0.76 42.74
C ALA A 142 -16.20 1.56 43.73
N LYS A 143 -15.86 2.81 43.36
CA LYS A 143 -15.36 3.79 44.32
C LYS A 143 -16.08 5.11 44.11
N GLU A 144 -16.78 5.47 45.17
CA GLU A 144 -17.60 6.67 45.32
C GLU A 144 -16.76 7.95 45.30
N GLU A 145 -17.40 8.95 44.69
CA GLU A 145 -17.36 10.41 44.79
C GLU A 145 -16.35 11.08 45.75
N GLU A 146 -15.68 12.13 45.27
CA GLU A 146 -15.80 13.43 45.94
C GLU A 146 -15.59 14.62 44.97
N GLU A 147 -16.44 15.63 45.16
CA GLU A 147 -16.61 16.88 44.41
C GLU A 147 -15.58 17.96 44.77
N GLY A 148 -15.40 18.94 43.86
CA GLY A 148 -14.77 20.24 44.12
C GLY A 148 -14.12 20.82 42.85
N HIS A 149 -14.77 21.62 41.99
CA HIS A 149 -15.35 22.98 42.12
C HIS A 149 -14.36 24.13 41.80
N GLU A 150 -14.73 24.89 40.74
CA GLU A 150 -14.44 26.30 40.35
C GLU A 150 -12.99 26.76 40.08
N ASP A 151 -12.66 27.72 39.19
CA ASP A 151 -13.28 28.46 38.06
C ASP A 151 -12.14 29.36 37.47
N GLU A 152 -12.41 29.99 36.32
CA GLU A 152 -11.87 31.28 35.83
C GLU A 152 -10.70 31.34 34.81
N SER A 153 -11.11 31.46 33.53
CA SER A 153 -10.99 32.67 32.69
C SER A 153 -9.92 32.81 31.56
N ARG A 154 -10.46 33.18 30.37
CA ARG A 154 -9.90 33.95 29.22
C ARG A 154 -8.86 33.21 28.32
N ALA A 155 -8.83 33.36 26.99
CA ALA A 155 -9.23 34.45 26.10
C ALA A 155 -9.52 33.98 24.65
N LEU A 156 -10.28 34.81 23.93
CA LEU A 156 -10.81 34.66 22.58
C LEU A 156 -9.73 34.57 21.49
N GLY A 157 -9.90 33.64 20.54
CA GLY A 157 -9.06 33.52 19.35
C GLY A 157 -9.71 32.73 18.21
N ALA A 158 -10.39 33.46 17.32
CA ALA A 158 -10.69 33.15 15.91
C ALA A 158 -11.00 31.69 15.53
N GLU A 159 -12.30 31.36 15.51
CA GLU A 159 -12.83 30.11 14.98
C GLU A 159 -12.75 30.11 13.44
N GLN A 160 -11.87 29.26 12.91
CA GLN A 160 -11.93 28.80 11.53
C GLN A 160 -12.60 27.43 11.57
N GLU A 161 -13.90 27.42 11.32
CA GLU A 161 -14.72 26.22 11.20
C GLU A 161 -14.12 25.31 10.12
N ASN A 162 -13.40 24.29 10.54
CA ASN A 162 -13.03 23.15 9.73
C ASN A 162 -13.85 21.98 10.28
N GLU A 163 -14.96 21.67 9.60
CA GLU A 163 -15.78 20.49 9.86
C GLU A 163 -14.90 19.23 9.67
N GLU A 164 -14.21 18.82 10.72
CA GLU A 164 -13.67 17.47 10.87
C GLU A 164 -14.84 16.53 11.16
N LEU A 165 -15.52 16.13 10.08
CA LEU A 165 -16.51 15.06 10.08
C LEU A 165 -15.79 13.75 10.46
N SER A 166 -15.92 13.35 11.72
CA SER A 166 -15.33 12.13 12.27
C SER A 166 -16.04 10.89 11.73
N GLU A 167 -15.56 10.35 10.61
CA GLU A 167 -15.89 9.01 10.11
C GLU A 167 -15.25 7.93 11.00
N ALA A 168 -15.74 7.80 12.22
CA ALA A 168 -15.27 6.82 13.20
C ALA A 168 -16.33 5.72 13.39
N SER A 169 -16.44 4.76 12.46
CA SER A 169 -17.19 3.52 12.79
C SER A 169 -16.92 2.26 11.95
N SER A 170 -15.87 2.15 11.13
CA SER A 170 -15.66 0.91 10.36
C SER A 170 -14.22 0.51 10.01
N SER A 171 -13.20 1.06 10.67
CA SER A 171 -11.79 0.87 10.28
C SER A 171 -11.05 -0.30 10.92
N ASP A 172 -11.60 -0.95 11.95
CA ASP A 172 -10.83 -1.88 12.81
C ASP A 172 -10.43 -3.21 12.14
N HIS A 173 -10.78 -3.43 10.88
CA HIS A 173 -10.38 -4.61 10.12
C HIS A 173 -9.64 -4.28 8.82
N GLU A 174 -9.32 -3.00 8.56
CA GLU A 174 -8.71 -2.57 7.31
C GLU A 174 -7.21 -2.26 7.49
N VAL A 175 -6.35 -3.09 6.90
CA VAL A 175 -4.90 -2.85 6.89
C VAL A 175 -4.53 -2.02 5.66
N ILE A 176 -4.36 -0.70 5.84
CA ILE A 176 -4.09 0.21 4.72
C ILE A 176 -2.59 0.44 4.51
N LEU A 177 -2.08 0.19 3.29
CA LEU A 177 -0.75 0.58 2.84
C LEU A 177 -0.80 1.59 1.69
N ARG A 178 -0.56 2.85 2.03
CA ARG A 178 -0.35 3.96 1.07
C ARG A 178 1.08 4.01 0.53
N VAL A 179 1.23 4.03 -0.80
CA VAL A 179 2.50 4.12 -1.52
C VAL A 179 2.49 5.34 -2.45
N GLY A 180 3.46 6.24 -2.30
CA GLY A 180 3.59 7.44 -3.12
C GLY A 180 4.74 7.34 -4.12
N CYS A 181 4.43 7.42 -5.41
CA CYS A 181 5.40 7.49 -6.50
C CYS A 181 5.41 8.90 -7.10
N ASN A 182 6.53 9.61 -6.98
CA ASN A 182 6.63 11.00 -7.44
C ASN A 182 7.58 11.21 -8.61
N CYS A 183 7.22 12.14 -9.48
CA CYS A 183 8.13 12.72 -10.46
C CYS A 183 8.04 14.25 -10.43
N ALA A 184 8.67 14.95 -11.38
CA ALA A 184 8.70 16.41 -11.37
C ALA A 184 7.29 17.03 -11.35
N LEU A 185 6.43 16.63 -12.31
CA LEU A 185 5.09 17.21 -12.52
C LEU A 185 3.94 16.22 -12.26
N GLY A 186 4.22 14.95 -11.98
CA GLY A 186 3.17 13.97 -11.72
C GLY A 186 2.39 13.46 -12.94
N HIS A 187 2.88 13.66 -14.17
CA HIS A 187 2.10 13.35 -15.39
C HIS A 187 2.61 12.18 -16.24
N HIS A 188 3.90 11.84 -16.15
CA HIS A 188 4.54 10.91 -17.08
C HIS A 188 5.12 9.70 -16.33
N ARG A 189 6.37 9.80 -15.88
CA ARG A 189 7.10 8.71 -15.22
C ARG A 189 6.34 8.10 -14.04
N SER A 190 5.84 8.92 -13.12
CA SER A 190 5.11 8.43 -11.94
C SER A 190 3.79 7.76 -12.30
N VAL A 191 3.04 8.32 -13.25
CA VAL A 191 1.76 7.75 -13.69
C VAL A 191 2.00 6.40 -14.38
N ALA A 192 2.94 6.35 -15.32
CA ALA A 192 3.31 5.12 -16.01
C ALA A 192 3.82 4.05 -15.05
N PHE A 193 4.63 4.44 -14.07
CA PHE A 193 5.16 3.53 -13.04
C PHE A 193 4.03 2.93 -12.21
N VAL A 194 3.10 3.74 -11.72
CA VAL A 194 1.96 3.26 -10.92
C VAL A 194 1.02 2.37 -11.74
N GLU A 195 0.78 2.72 -13.00
CA GLU A 195 0.01 1.91 -13.95
C GLU A 195 0.63 0.54 -14.22
N GLU A 196 1.96 0.45 -14.32
CA GLU A 196 2.64 -0.84 -14.48
C GLU A 196 2.71 -1.62 -13.16
N LEU A 197 2.85 -0.93 -12.03
CA LEU A 197 2.86 -1.53 -10.71
C LEU A 197 1.50 -2.14 -10.33
N SER A 198 0.39 -1.51 -10.71
CA SER A 198 -0.95 -2.06 -10.45
C SER A 198 -1.29 -3.28 -11.30
N ARG A 199 -0.61 -3.48 -12.43
CA ARG A 199 -0.74 -4.69 -13.29
C ARG A 199 0.05 -5.89 -12.78
N ARG A 200 0.87 -5.73 -11.73
CA ARG A 200 1.60 -6.84 -11.10
C ARG A 200 0.67 -7.82 -10.40
N SER A 201 1.19 -9.00 -10.13
CA SER A 201 0.48 -10.10 -9.48
C SER A 201 0.43 -9.88 -7.97
N TRP A 202 -0.54 -9.12 -7.49
CA TRP A 202 -0.77 -8.96 -6.05
C TRP A 202 -1.57 -10.14 -5.48
N PRO A 203 -1.43 -10.46 -4.17
CA PRO A 203 -2.30 -11.42 -3.50
C PRO A 203 -3.78 -11.09 -3.72
N LYS A 204 -4.62 -12.12 -3.90
CA LYS A 204 -6.02 -11.95 -4.33
C LYS A 204 -6.90 -11.31 -3.26
N GLU A 205 -6.49 -11.46 -2.02
CA GLU A 205 -7.09 -10.88 -0.82
C GLU A 205 -6.82 -9.36 -0.72
N TRP A 206 -5.85 -8.82 -1.48
CA TRP A 206 -5.54 -7.40 -1.43
C TRP A 206 -6.42 -6.61 -2.39
N GLN A 207 -7.03 -5.54 -1.88
CA GLN A 207 -7.67 -4.54 -2.73
C GLN A 207 -6.63 -3.52 -3.20
N VAL A 208 -6.45 -3.40 -4.51
CA VAL A 208 -5.48 -2.45 -5.09
C VAL A 208 -6.21 -1.24 -5.67
N LEU A 209 -5.90 -0.06 -5.15
CA LEU A 209 -6.45 1.23 -5.57
C LEU A 209 -5.36 2.09 -6.20
N VAL A 210 -5.64 2.64 -7.38
CA VAL A 210 -4.71 3.51 -8.11
C VAL A 210 -5.25 4.93 -8.15
N VAL A 211 -4.44 5.89 -7.71
CA VAL A 211 -4.84 7.30 -7.64
C VAL A 211 -3.82 8.20 -8.34
N HIS A 212 -4.29 9.02 -9.28
CA HIS A 212 -3.44 9.94 -10.04
C HIS A 212 -3.76 11.40 -9.73
N ARG A 213 -3.08 11.97 -8.71
CA ARG A 213 -3.41 13.29 -8.16
C ARG A 213 -3.40 14.44 -9.18
N ASP A 214 -2.44 14.43 -10.12
CA ASP A 214 -2.18 15.61 -10.95
C ASP A 214 -2.70 15.49 -12.39
N LEU A 215 -3.32 14.37 -12.78
CA LEU A 215 -3.82 14.19 -14.15
C LEU A 215 -5.07 15.01 -14.47
N GLU A 216 -5.94 15.22 -13.47
CA GLU A 216 -7.21 15.93 -13.65
C GLU A 216 -7.06 17.46 -13.62
N LYS A 217 -5.92 17.94 -13.11
CA LYS A 217 -5.59 19.36 -13.11
C LYS A 217 -5.33 19.78 -14.55
N LYS A 218 -6.35 20.31 -15.22
CA LYS A 218 -6.25 20.92 -16.54
C LYS A 218 -5.06 21.87 -16.50
N ARG A 219 -3.97 21.51 -17.21
CA ARG A 219 -2.76 22.34 -17.23
C ARG A 219 -3.22 23.75 -17.52
N ALA A 220 -2.75 24.74 -16.75
CA ALA A 220 -2.99 26.16 -16.99
C ALA A 220 -2.37 26.65 -18.33
N GLY A 221 -2.22 25.77 -19.33
CA GLY A 221 -1.88 26.10 -20.70
C GLY A 221 -2.87 27.08 -21.34
N GLY A 222 -4.09 27.21 -20.80
CA GLY A 222 -4.96 28.36 -21.09
C GLY A 222 -4.30 29.68 -20.73
N ALA A 223 -3.80 29.82 -19.50
CA ALA A 223 -3.13 31.02 -19.03
C ALA A 223 -1.84 31.32 -19.83
N ARG A 224 -1.02 30.32 -20.15
CA ARG A 224 0.18 30.54 -20.99
C ARG A 224 -0.18 30.91 -22.44
N LYS A 225 -1.24 30.32 -23.01
CA LYS A 225 -1.73 30.68 -24.35
C LYS A 225 -2.29 32.11 -24.35
N MET A 226 -3.03 32.50 -23.31
CA MET A 226 -3.51 33.86 -23.09
C MET A 226 -2.36 34.86 -22.92
N GLN A 227 -1.34 34.55 -22.11
CA GLN A 227 -0.15 35.40 -21.95
C GLN A 227 0.61 35.55 -23.28
N LYS A 228 0.78 34.46 -24.04
CA LYS A 228 1.45 34.53 -25.35
C LYS A 228 0.63 35.31 -26.38
N ALA A 229 -0.70 35.20 -26.34
CA ALA A 229 -1.60 35.98 -27.19
C ALA A 229 -1.53 37.47 -26.84
N SER A 230 -1.67 37.81 -25.56
CA SER A 230 -1.54 39.18 -25.04
C SER A 230 -0.17 39.80 -25.38
N PHE A 231 0.92 39.04 -25.25
CA PHE A 231 2.25 39.54 -25.62
C PHE A 231 2.40 39.80 -27.13
N ARG A 232 1.80 38.94 -27.98
CA ARG A 232 1.78 39.15 -29.44
C ARG A 232 0.95 40.37 -29.83
N GLU A 233 -0.19 40.55 -29.19
CA GLU A 233 -1.07 41.71 -29.38
C GLU A 233 -0.38 43.01 -28.95
N LYS A 234 0.24 43.04 -27.76
CA LYS A 234 1.02 44.19 -27.29
C LYS A 234 2.19 44.52 -28.23
N ARG A 235 2.86 43.50 -28.78
CA ARG A 235 3.90 43.72 -29.79
C ARG A 235 3.33 44.37 -31.05
N ARG A 236 2.18 43.93 -31.56
CA ARG A 236 1.56 44.52 -32.77
C ARG A 236 1.28 46.01 -32.57
N ASN A 237 0.64 46.38 -31.46
CA ASN A 237 0.27 47.77 -31.18
C ASN A 237 1.49 48.70 -31.08
N MET A 238 2.64 48.20 -30.63
CA MET A 238 3.89 48.99 -30.51
C MET A 238 4.49 49.44 -31.87
N TRP A 239 4.14 48.78 -32.98
CA TRP A 239 4.63 49.16 -34.31
C TRP A 239 3.64 50.02 -35.10
N GLU A 240 2.44 50.24 -34.57
CA GLU A 240 1.37 51.02 -35.22
C GLU A 240 1.31 52.48 -34.72
N GLU A 241 2.06 52.82 -33.66
CA GLU A 241 2.29 54.18 -33.13
C GLU A 241 3.64 54.74 -33.60
#